data_AF-K9R931-F1
#
_entry.id   AF-K9R931-F1
#
_cell.length_a   1.000
_cell.length_b   1.000
_cell.length_c   1.000
_cell.angle_alpha   90.00
_cell.angle_beta   90.00
_cell.angle_gamma   90.00
#
_symmetry.space_group_name_H-M   'P 1'
#
loop_
_entity.id
_entity.type
_entity.pdbx_description
1 polymer ?
#
loop_
_entity_poly.entity_id
_entity_poly.type
_entity_poly.pdbx_seq_one_letter_code
_entity_poly.pdbx_strand_id
1 'polypeptide(L)'
;MSEEFSTQVSDRICKHMNDDHAEAVALYAKAYGDLKDATAATMLSIDAEGMNLQAQANGEEVPLRIKFDHTLKNAEDAHHTLIDMLKQVRK
;
A
#
# COMPACT_ATOMS: atom_id res chain seq x y z
N MET A 1 1.63 -26.40 -1.27
CA MET A 1 2.69 -25.38 -1.39
C MET A 1 1.97 -24.06 -1.32
N SER A 2 2.18 -23.29 -0.26
CA SER A 2 1.63 -21.94 -0.16
C SER A 2 2.25 -21.13 -1.30
N GLU A 3 1.44 -20.56 -2.19
CA GLU A 3 1.95 -19.60 -3.16
C GLU A 3 2.36 -18.35 -2.36
N GLU A 4 3.60 -18.39 -1.85
CA GLU A 4 4.27 -17.27 -1.21
C GLU A 4 4.12 -16.04 -2.10
N PHE A 5 3.89 -14.86 -1.50
CA PHE A 5 3.81 -13.58 -2.19
C PHE A 5 4.96 -13.44 -3.21
N SER A 6 4.68 -13.82 -4.45
CA SER A 6 5.65 -13.84 -5.53
C SER A 6 5.58 -12.50 -6.25
N THR A 7 6.70 -12.08 -6.84
CA THR A 7 6.83 -10.78 -7.51
C THR A 7 5.69 -10.51 -8.51
N GLN A 8 5.18 -11.54 -9.18
CA GLN A 8 4.06 -11.42 -10.12
C GLN A 8 2.73 -11.04 -9.45
N VAL A 9 2.45 -11.57 -8.25
CA VAL A 9 1.27 -11.22 -7.46
C VAL A 9 1.39 -9.79 -6.96
N SER A 10 2.56 -9.45 -6.41
CA SER A 10 2.86 -8.11 -5.92
C SER A 10 2.71 -7.05 -7.03
N ASP A 11 3.25 -7.30 -8.22
CA ASP A 11 3.13 -6.40 -9.37
C ASP A 11 1.68 -6.19 -9.80
N ARG A 12 0.88 -7.26 -9.85
CA ARG A 12 -0.53 -7.19 -10.21
C ARG A 12 -1.34 -6.38 -9.19
N ILE A 13 -1.11 -6.57 -7.90
CA ILE A 13 -1.78 -5.81 -6.82
C ILE A 13 -1.36 -4.34 -6.91
N CYS A 14 -0.05 -4.09 -7.01
CA CYS A 14 0.53 -2.76 -7.11
C CYS A 14 -0.08 -1.97 -8.28
N LYS A 15 -0.12 -2.58 -9.47
CA LYS A 15 -0.70 -1.97 -10.66
C LYS A 15 -2.19 -1.68 -10.51
N HIS A 16 -2.96 -2.60 -9.95
CA HIS A 16 -4.39 -2.39 -9.70
C HIS A 16 -4.63 -1.27 -8.67
N MET A 17 -3.89 -1.27 -7.56
CA MET A 17 -3.99 -0.25 -6.53
C MET A 17 -3.60 1.13 -7.05
N ASN A 18 -2.56 1.22 -7.88
CA ASN A 18 -2.15 2.50 -8.45
C ASN A 18 -3.12 3.00 -9.53
N ASP A 19 -3.83 2.13 -10.26
CA ASP A 19 -4.74 2.52 -11.35
C ASP A 19 -6.16 2.84 -10.83
N ASP A 20 -6.73 1.98 -9.97
CA ASP A 20 -8.09 2.13 -9.45
C ASP A 20 -8.15 2.89 -8.11
N HIS A 21 -7.04 2.87 -7.35
CA HIS A 21 -7.01 3.32 -5.95
C HIS A 21 -5.84 4.27 -5.62
N ALA A 22 -5.29 5.02 -6.60
CA ALA A 22 -4.19 5.96 -6.36
C ALA A 22 -4.44 6.93 -5.19
N GLU A 23 -5.67 7.44 -5.08
CA GLU A 23 -6.07 8.33 -3.98
C GLU A 23 -6.04 7.62 -2.62
N ALA A 24 -6.35 6.32 -2.58
CA ALA A 24 -6.25 5.52 -1.37
C ALA A 24 -4.79 5.34 -0.94
N VAL A 25 -3.87 5.12 -1.89
CA VAL A 25 -2.45 5.01 -1.61
C VAL A 25 -1.91 6.31 -1.00
N ALA A 26 -2.34 7.47 -1.52
CA ALA A 26 -2.01 8.77 -0.94
C ALA A 26 -2.58 8.94 0.48
N LEU A 27 -3.80 8.44 0.75
CA LEU A 27 -4.36 8.43 2.10
C LEU A 27 -3.55 7.57 3.06
N TYR A 28 -3.04 6.41 2.62
CA TYR A 28 -2.16 5.60 3.46
C TYR A 28 -0.86 6.31 3.81
N ALA A 29 -0.22 6.93 2.82
CA ALA A 29 0.99 7.73 3.05
C ALA A 29 0.76 8.82 4.11
N LYS A 30 -0.40 9.47 4.08
CA LYS A 30 -0.78 10.49 5.06
C LYS A 30 -1.01 9.94 6.46
N ALA A 31 -1.81 8.88 6.55
CA ALA A 31 -2.28 8.37 7.83
C ALA A 31 -1.26 7.46 8.52
N TYR A 32 -0.63 6.57 7.76
CA TYR A 32 0.33 5.58 8.28
C TYR A 32 1.78 6.02 8.08
N GLY A 33 2.06 6.84 7.06
CA GLY A 33 3.41 7.34 6.79
C GLY A 33 3.76 8.63 7.53
N ASP A 34 2.84 9.16 8.36
CA ASP A 34 2.97 10.47 9.03
C ASP A 34 3.19 11.67 8.08
N LEU A 35 2.99 11.47 6.77
CA LEU A 35 3.18 12.51 5.74
C LEU A 35 1.85 13.19 5.43
N LYS A 36 1.36 14.01 6.36
CA LYS A 36 0.11 14.78 6.17
C LYS A 36 0.10 15.63 4.88
N ASP A 37 1.27 16.12 4.49
CA ASP A 37 1.49 16.93 3.29
C ASP A 37 1.69 16.12 2.00
N ALA A 38 1.52 14.79 2.03
CA ALA A 38 1.64 13.96 0.84
C ALA A 38 0.57 14.38 -0.19
N THR A 39 0.95 14.84 -1.37
CA THR A 39 0.01 15.21 -2.44
C THR A 39 -0.38 14.00 -3.27
N ALA A 40 0.52 13.04 -3.40
CA ALA A 40 0.32 11.79 -4.14
C ALA A 40 1.07 10.66 -3.42
N ALA A 41 0.71 9.42 -3.70
CA ALA A 41 1.57 8.30 -3.38
C ALA A 41 1.34 7.15 -4.36
N THR A 42 2.41 6.40 -4.58
CA THR A 42 2.45 5.29 -5.53
C THR A 42 2.94 4.06 -4.80
N MET A 43 2.21 2.96 -4.87
CA MET A 43 2.69 1.69 -4.37
C MET A 43 3.87 1.25 -5.24
N LEU A 44 4.97 0.82 -4.63
CA LEU A 44 6.15 0.32 -5.33
C LEU A 44 6.17 -1.21 -5.32
N SER A 45 5.95 -1.79 -4.15
CA SER A 45 6.01 -3.24 -3.95
C SER A 45 5.20 -3.63 -2.72
N ILE A 46 4.72 -4.87 -2.70
CA ILE A 46 3.98 -5.42 -1.56
C ILE A 46 4.50 -6.83 -1.26
N ASP A 47 4.68 -7.09 0.03
CA ASP A 47 5.20 -8.32 0.61
C ASP A 47 4.25 -8.81 1.70
N ALA A 48 4.45 -10.05 2.16
CA ALA A 48 3.58 -10.66 3.16
C ALA A 48 3.59 -9.91 4.52
N GLU A 49 4.67 -9.20 4.83
CA GLU A 49 4.83 -8.47 6.09
C GLU A 49 4.48 -6.97 5.98
N GLY A 50 4.41 -6.43 4.76
CA GLY A 50 4.22 -5.00 4.56
C GLY A 50 4.17 -4.58 3.10
N MET A 51 3.97 -3.29 2.88
CA MET A 51 4.01 -2.68 1.57
C MET A 51 4.94 -1.48 1.55
N ASN A 52 5.67 -1.35 0.45
CA ASN A 52 6.50 -0.21 0.13
C ASN A 52 5.71 0.70 -0.81
N LEU A 53 5.60 1.96 -0.42
CA LEU A 53 5.01 3.02 -1.22
C LEU A 53 5.95 4.22 -1.27
N GLN A 54 5.81 5.02 -2.29
CA GLN A 54 6.51 6.26 -2.49
C GLN A 54 5.50 7.39 -2.44
N ALA A 55 5.56 8.18 -1.38
CA ALA A 55 4.72 9.35 -1.24
C ALA A 55 5.42 10.56 -1.83
N GLN A 56 4.68 11.46 -2.46
CA GLN A 56 5.19 12.74 -2.91
C GLN A 56 4.73 13.81 -1.93
N ALA A 57 5.65 14.41 -1.19
CA ALA A 57 5.37 15.49 -0.23
C ALA A 57 6.28 16.68 -0.55
N ASN A 58 5.73 17.89 -0.62
CA ASN A 58 6.49 19.10 -0.94
C ASN A 58 7.29 19.06 -2.26
N GLY A 59 6.93 18.17 -3.20
CA GLY A 59 7.67 17.95 -4.45
C GLY A 59 8.85 16.97 -4.32
N GLU A 60 9.03 16.36 -3.15
CA GLU A 60 10.03 15.31 -2.91
C GLU A 60 9.36 13.94 -2.79
N GLU A 61 10.02 12.93 -3.31
CA GLU A 61 9.59 11.53 -3.25
C GLU A 61 10.15 10.88 -1.99
N VAL A 62 9.27 10.55 -1.05
CA VAL A 62 9.58 9.96 0.24
C VAL A 62 9.19 8.47 0.23
N PRO A 63 10.16 7.55 0.29
CA PRO A 63 9.87 6.13 0.41
C PRO A 63 9.37 5.82 1.82
N LEU A 64 8.25 5.13 1.90
CA LEU A 64 7.57 4.71 3.11
C LEU A 64 7.30 3.21 3.07
N ARG A 65 7.50 2.55 4.22
CA ARG A 65 7.12 1.15 4.39
C ARG A 65 6.07 1.02 5.46
N ILE A 66 4.88 0.57 5.08
CA ILE A 66 3.79 0.28 5.99
C ILE A 66 3.82 -1.21 6.28
N LYS A 67 4.00 -1.57 7.55
CA LYS A 67 3.91 -2.96 8.01
C LYS A 67 2.46 -3.31 8.29
N PHE A 68 2.05 -4.50 7.88
CA PHE A 68 0.74 -5.02 8.24
C PHE A 68 0.77 -5.58 9.66
N ASP A 69 -0.37 -5.54 10.35
CA ASP A 69 -0.49 -6.11 11.70
C ASP A 69 -0.47 -7.66 11.66
N HIS A 70 -0.75 -8.25 10.49
CA HIS A 70 -0.67 -9.68 10.24
C HIS A 70 0.08 -10.00 8.95
N THR A 71 0.59 -11.24 8.87
CA THR A 71 1.22 -11.75 7.66
C THR A 71 0.17 -12.09 6.61
N LEU A 72 0.23 -11.41 5.46
CA LEU A 72 -0.65 -11.66 4.34
C LEU A 72 -0.39 -13.06 3.78
N LYS A 73 -1.47 -13.81 3.53
CA LYS A 73 -1.37 -15.17 3.00
C LYS A 73 -1.36 -15.22 1.48
N ASN A 74 -2.21 -14.43 0.83
CA ASN A 74 -2.41 -14.44 -0.62
C ASN A 74 -2.84 -13.05 -1.11
N ALA A 75 -2.97 -12.89 -2.43
CA ALA A 75 -3.44 -11.65 -3.07
C ALA A 75 -4.81 -11.17 -2.57
N GLU A 76 -5.73 -12.10 -2.33
CA GLU A 76 -7.07 -11.79 -1.81
C GLU A 76 -6.99 -11.18 -0.41
N ASP A 77 -6.10 -11.70 0.44
CA ASP A 77 -5.88 -11.22 1.81
C ASP A 77 -5.22 -9.83 1.81
N ALA A 78 -4.26 -9.59 0.91
CA ALA A 78 -3.72 -8.25 0.64
C ALA A 78 -4.84 -7.26 0.32
N HIS A 79 -5.68 -7.60 -0.65
CA HIS A 79 -6.74 -6.72 -1.10
C HIS A 79 -7.74 -6.39 0.02
N HIS A 80 -8.15 -7.40 0.79
CA HIS A 80 -9.03 -7.22 1.94
C HIS A 80 -8.39 -6.33 3.02
N THR A 81 -7.12 -6.58 3.36
CA THR A 81 -6.37 -5.82 4.37
C THR A 81 -6.23 -4.37 3.96
N LEU A 82 -5.89 -4.10 2.71
CA LEU A 82 -5.83 -2.74 2.16
C LEU A 82 -7.20 -2.06 2.32
N ILE A 83 -8.28 -2.65 1.78
CA ILE A 83 -9.61 -2.03 1.90
C ILE A 83 -10.00 -1.73 3.35
N ASP A 84 -9.69 -2.63 4.28
CA ASP A 84 -9.97 -2.41 5.71
C ASP A 84 -9.19 -1.21 6.26
N MET A 85 -7.88 -1.16 6.01
CA MET A 85 -7.03 -0.03 6.37
C MET A 85 -7.55 1.29 5.77
N LEU A 86 -8.05 1.30 4.53
CA LEU A 86 -8.58 2.51 3.89
C LEU A 86 -9.84 3.00 4.60
N LYS A 87 -10.72 2.06 4.95
CA LYS A 87 -11.95 2.35 5.68
C LYS A 87 -11.65 2.93 7.05
N GLN A 88 -10.60 2.45 7.72
CA GLN A 88 -10.16 3.02 9.00
C GLN A 88 -9.66 4.46 8.86
N VAL A 89 -8.92 4.78 7.79
CA VAL A 89 -8.41 6.14 7.54
C VAL A 89 -9.52 7.12 7.14
N ARG A 90 -10.57 6.65 6.46
CA ARG A 90 -11.70 7.49 6.01
C ARG A 90 -12.76 7.75 7.07
N LYS A 91 -12.67 7.14 8.25
CA LYS A 91 -13.67 7.23 9.33
C LYS A 91 -13.31 8.31 10.34
#